data_AF-V4LZF8-F1
#
_entry.id   AF-V4LZF8-F1
#
_cell.length_a   1.000
_cell.length_b   1.000
_cell.length_c   1.000
_cell.angle_alpha   90.00
_cell.angle_beta   90.00
_cell.angle_gamma   90.00
#
_symmetry.space_group_name_H-M   'P 1'
#
loop_
_entity.id
_entity.type
_entity.pdbx_description
1 polymer ?
#
loop_
_entity_poly.entity_id
_entity_poly.type
_entity_poly.pdbx_seq_one_letter_code
_entity_poly.pdbx_strand_id
1 'polypeptide(L)'
;ISHDIDEGPRLKVVKKEWFEGKDCLDIGCNSRIMTIHIAKKFSCRSILGVDIIQGLKEESVSISNGVTKSDNQETKNLSQIVSFQKENFVQTQKFDDNRYDTILCLSVTKWVHLNWGDDSLITLFSEIWRLFNPDGIFVMELQPWKSYENNRCVSETTAMNYRNIVLRLEYFQKILLDK
;
A
#
# COMPACT_ATOMS: atom_id res chain seq x y z
N ILE A 1 -31.11 -5.03 -5.67
CA ILE A 1 -30.14 -4.95 -6.78
C ILE A 1 -28.82 -4.56 -6.14
N SER A 2 -27.92 -5.54 -5.93
CA SER A 2 -26.57 -5.28 -5.45
C SER A 2 -25.87 -4.49 -6.56
N HIS A 3 -25.57 -3.22 -6.30
CA HIS A 3 -24.61 -2.52 -7.14
C HIS A 3 -23.26 -3.17 -6.88
N ASP A 4 -22.89 -4.13 -7.73
CA ASP A 4 -21.49 -4.47 -7.97
C ASP A 4 -20.82 -3.16 -8.39
N ILE A 5 -20.26 -2.45 -7.40
CA ILE A 5 -19.22 -1.48 -7.66
C ILE A 5 -18.13 -2.31 -8.31
N ASP A 6 -17.90 -2.14 -9.62
CA ASP A 6 -16.88 -2.91 -10.36
C ASP A 6 -15.61 -2.96 -9.53
N GLU A 7 -15.33 -4.15 -9.00
CA GLU A 7 -14.18 -4.37 -8.17
C GLU A 7 -12.97 -4.16 -9.08
N GLY A 8 -12.24 -3.07 -8.83
CA GLY A 8 -11.07 -2.73 -9.61
C GLY A 8 -10.14 -3.94 -9.73
N PRO A 9 -9.36 -4.05 -10.83
CA PRO A 9 -8.63 -5.29 -11.18
C PRO A 9 -7.74 -5.83 -10.06
N ARG A 10 -7.22 -4.96 -9.19
CA ARG A 10 -6.42 -5.35 -8.02
C ARG A 10 -7.20 -6.16 -6.98
N LEU A 11 -8.47 -5.84 -6.75
CA LEU A 11 -9.31 -6.55 -5.77
C LEU A 11 -9.64 -7.98 -6.21
N LYS A 12 -9.52 -8.28 -7.51
CA LYS A 12 -9.76 -9.60 -8.10
C LYS A 12 -8.59 -10.57 -7.92
N VAL A 13 -7.39 -10.06 -7.65
CA VAL A 13 -6.16 -10.88 -7.54
C VAL A 13 -5.66 -11.05 -6.11
N VAL A 14 -6.06 -10.16 -5.21
CA VAL A 14 -5.76 -10.28 -3.78
C VAL A 14 -6.67 -11.32 -3.13
N LYS A 15 -6.16 -12.04 -2.12
CA LYS A 15 -6.86 -13.17 -1.52
C LYS A 15 -7.21 -12.90 -0.05
N LYS A 16 -8.36 -13.42 0.40
CA LYS A 16 -8.89 -13.17 1.74
C LYS A 16 -7.92 -13.59 2.84
N GLU A 17 -7.27 -14.75 2.66
CA GLU A 17 -6.32 -15.32 3.63
C GLU A 17 -5.08 -14.44 3.86
N TRP A 18 -4.81 -13.47 2.99
CA TRP A 18 -3.73 -12.50 3.19
C TRP A 18 -4.12 -11.41 4.21
N PHE A 19 -5.40 -11.25 4.54
CA PHE A 19 -5.88 -10.11 5.34
C PHE A 19 -6.77 -10.51 6.52
N GLU A 20 -7.48 -11.64 6.44
CA GLU A 20 -8.43 -12.04 7.47
C GLU A 20 -7.77 -12.19 8.84
N GLY A 21 -8.20 -11.35 9.78
CA GLY A 21 -7.64 -11.30 11.12
C GLY A 21 -6.17 -10.87 11.18
N LYS A 22 -5.66 -10.18 10.15
CA LYS A 22 -4.26 -9.74 10.03
C LYS A 22 -4.08 -8.25 10.28
N ASP A 23 -2.90 -7.87 10.77
CA ASP A 23 -2.46 -6.47 10.85
C ASP A 23 -1.76 -6.08 9.54
N CYS A 24 -2.29 -5.06 8.87
CA CYS A 24 -1.92 -4.74 7.50
C CYS A 24 -1.35 -3.32 7.37
N LEU A 25 -0.47 -3.12 6.39
CA LEU A 25 0.04 -1.81 5.99
C LEU A 25 -0.17 -1.62 4.50
N ASP A 26 -0.66 -0.45 4.09
CA ASP A 26 -0.86 -0.06 2.69
C ASP A 26 -0.02 1.19 2.37
N ILE A 27 1.14 0.96 1.77
CA ILE A 27 2.09 2.00 1.38
C ILE A 27 1.62 2.62 0.07
N GLY A 28 1.47 3.95 0.04
CA GLY A 28 0.99 4.70 -1.11
C GLY A 28 -0.51 4.55 -1.34
N CYS A 29 -1.31 4.60 -0.27
CA CYS A 29 -2.74 4.28 -0.30
C CYS A 29 -3.62 5.26 -1.13
N ASN A 30 -3.06 6.38 -1.60
CA ASN A 30 -3.69 7.38 -2.47
C ASN A 30 -5.10 7.79 -2.00
N SER A 31 -6.14 7.40 -2.76
CA SER A 31 -7.54 7.73 -2.52
C SER A 31 -8.17 6.97 -1.35
N ARG A 32 -7.43 6.05 -0.71
CA ARG A 32 -7.87 5.24 0.44
C ARG A 32 -8.98 4.22 0.14
N ILE A 33 -9.59 4.28 -1.04
CA ILE A 33 -10.74 3.44 -1.43
C ILE A 33 -10.37 1.96 -1.36
N MET A 34 -9.21 1.58 -1.91
CA MET A 34 -8.76 0.19 -1.92
C MET A 34 -8.46 -0.31 -0.49
N THR A 35 -7.79 0.50 0.33
CA THR A 35 -7.50 0.21 1.74
C THR A 35 -8.77 -0.07 2.53
N ILE A 36 -9.78 0.80 2.39
CA ILE A 36 -11.09 0.66 3.06
C ILE A 36 -11.83 -0.58 2.55
N HIS A 37 -11.78 -0.83 1.24
CA HIS A 37 -12.44 -1.99 0.66
C HIS A 37 -11.82 -3.30 1.16
N ILE A 38 -10.49 -3.40 1.21
CA ILE A 38 -9.76 -4.56 1.75
C ILE A 38 -10.14 -4.81 3.21
N ALA A 39 -10.11 -3.79 4.06
CA ALA A 39 -10.49 -3.92 5.47
C ALA A 39 -11.90 -4.47 5.66
N LYS A 40 -12.87 -3.94 4.89
CA LYS A 40 -14.27 -4.37 4.98
C LYS A 40 -14.48 -5.77 4.42
N LYS A 41 -13.97 -6.03 3.21
CA LYS A 41 -14.22 -7.26 2.47
C LYS A 41 -13.52 -8.46 3.08
N PHE A 42 -12.31 -8.28 3.59
CA PHE A 42 -11.48 -9.37 4.08
C PHE A 42 -11.30 -9.38 5.59
N SER A 43 -11.97 -8.50 6.34
CA SER A 43 -12.00 -8.52 7.81
C SER A 43 -10.60 -8.46 8.45
N CYS A 44 -9.81 -7.45 8.08
CA CYS A 44 -8.53 -7.17 8.73
C CYS A 44 -8.68 -7.01 10.25
N ARG A 45 -7.64 -7.37 11.01
CA ARG A 45 -7.53 -6.97 12.43
C ARG A 45 -7.34 -5.46 12.52
N SER A 46 -6.40 -4.95 11.72
CA SER A 46 -6.15 -3.53 11.50
C SER A 46 -5.55 -3.31 10.11
N ILE A 47 -5.70 -2.11 9.55
CA ILE A 47 -4.95 -1.66 8.37
C ILE A 47 -4.57 -0.19 8.52
N LEU A 48 -3.28 0.09 8.35
CA LEU A 48 -2.75 1.46 8.26
C LEU A 48 -2.49 1.81 6.79
N GLY A 49 -3.13 2.86 6.29
CA GLY A 49 -2.77 3.46 5.00
C GLY A 49 -1.78 4.60 5.16
N VAL A 50 -0.64 4.57 4.47
CA VAL A 50 0.37 5.63 4.49
C VAL A 50 0.47 6.26 3.11
N ASP A 51 0.44 7.59 3.05
CA ASP A 51 0.69 8.31 1.79
C ASP A 51 1.43 9.63 2.03
N ILE A 52 2.21 10.08 1.05
CA ILE A 52 2.92 11.37 1.08
C ILE A 52 1.97 12.55 0.82
N ILE A 53 0.86 12.28 0.12
CA ILE A 53 -0.09 13.27 -0.32
C ILE A 53 -1.15 13.45 0.77
N GLN A 54 -1.45 14.71 1.07
CA GLN A 54 -2.65 15.03 1.85
C GLN A 54 -3.86 14.72 0.98
N GLY A 55 -4.58 13.65 1.32
CA GLY A 55 -5.83 13.31 0.64
C GLY A 55 -6.75 14.52 0.54
N LEU A 56 -7.37 14.67 -0.64
CA LEU A 56 -8.45 15.62 -0.92
C LEU A 56 -9.61 15.36 0.03
N LYS A 57 -9.61 16.08 1.16
CA LYS A 57 -10.60 16.05 2.23
C LYS A 57 -10.81 14.66 2.84
N GLU A 58 -10.99 14.64 4.15
CA GLU A 58 -11.70 13.56 4.80
C GLU A 58 -13.12 13.58 4.23
N GLU A 59 -13.36 13.00 3.06
CA GLU A 59 -14.71 12.57 2.75
C GLU A 59 -15.02 11.54 3.82
N SER A 60 -15.74 12.01 4.84
CA SER A 60 -16.64 11.21 5.65
C SER A 60 -17.23 10.20 4.68
N VAL A 61 -16.69 8.99 4.68
CA VAL A 61 -17.32 7.87 4.00
C VAL A 61 -18.63 7.76 4.74
N SER A 62 -19.63 8.43 4.18
CA SER A 62 -21.00 8.36 4.62
C SER A 62 -21.31 6.89 4.43
N ILE A 63 -21.27 6.18 5.55
CA ILE A 63 -21.56 4.76 5.60
C ILE A 63 -23.03 4.69 5.18
N SER A 64 -23.28 4.44 3.89
CA SER A 64 -24.58 3.96 3.48
C SER A 64 -24.68 2.57 4.10
N ASN A 65 -25.25 2.53 5.30
CA ASN A 65 -25.73 1.32 5.94
C ASN A 65 -26.80 0.73 5.01
N GLY A 66 -26.37 -0.05 4.03
CA GLY A 66 -27.22 -1.04 3.38
C GLY A 66 -27.55 -2.11 4.42
N VAL A 67 -28.48 -1.80 5.31
CA VAL A 67 -29.02 -2.76 6.28
C VAL A 67 -29.74 -3.84 5.49
N THR A 68 -29.10 -4.99 5.36
CA THR A 68 -29.81 -6.26 5.23
C THR A 68 -29.52 -7.04 6.50
N LYS A 69 -30.58 -7.24 7.28
CA LYS A 69 -30.57 -7.94 8.57
C LYS A 69 -30.26 -9.42 8.35
N SER A 70 -29.13 -9.89 8.87
CA SER A 70 -29.00 -11.18 9.58
C SER A 70 -27.52 -11.46 9.88
N ASP A 71 -27.09 -11.14 11.09
CA ASP A 71 -26.36 -12.06 11.99
C ASP A 71 -25.68 -11.27 13.11
N ASN A 72 -25.79 -11.79 14.34
CA ASN A 72 -25.20 -11.24 15.56
C ASN A 72 -23.67 -11.35 15.54
N GLN A 73 -23.00 -10.48 14.79
CA GLN A 73 -21.59 -10.17 15.01
C GLN A 73 -21.48 -8.70 15.43
N GLU A 74 -20.80 -8.46 16.56
CA GLU A 74 -20.35 -7.12 16.94
C GLU A 74 -19.54 -6.54 15.77
N THR A 75 -20.18 -5.73 14.95
CA THR A 75 -19.52 -5.02 13.86
C THR A 75 -18.58 -4.00 14.50
N LYS A 76 -17.29 -4.36 14.61
CA LYS A 76 -16.23 -3.40 14.97
C LYS A 76 -16.39 -2.16 14.08
N ASN A 77 -16.32 -0.98 14.70
CA ASN A 77 -16.43 0.26 13.94
C ASN A 77 -15.25 0.33 12.96
N LEU A 78 -15.49 0.75 11.73
CA LEU A 78 -14.44 0.90 10.72
C LEU A 78 -13.30 1.81 11.19
N SER A 79 -13.59 2.81 12.02
CA SER A 79 -12.59 3.70 12.63
C SER A 79 -11.64 2.99 13.60
N GLN A 80 -12.01 1.80 14.10
CA GLN A 80 -11.15 0.96 14.94
C GLN A 80 -10.25 0.04 14.12
N ILE A 81 -10.57 -0.18 12.83
CA ILE A 81 -9.85 -1.09 11.94
C ILE A 81 -8.93 -0.32 11.00
N VAL A 82 -9.40 0.80 10.45
CA VAL A 82 -8.71 1.55 9.41
C VAL A 82 -8.17 2.86 9.97
N SER A 83 -6.87 3.07 9.83
CA SER A 83 -6.20 4.33 10.14
C SER A 83 -5.41 4.84 8.93
N PHE A 84 -5.16 6.15 8.89
CA PHE A 84 -4.39 6.77 7.82
C PHE A 84 -3.34 7.72 8.39
N GLN A 85 -2.15 7.73 7.78
CA GLN A 85 -1.08 8.63 8.15
C GLN A 85 -0.50 9.31 6.91
N LYS A 86 -0.23 10.62 7.03
CA LYS A 86 0.48 11.39 6.02
C LYS A 86 1.97 11.39 6.34
N GLU A 87 2.76 10.59 5.64
CA GLU A 87 4.20 10.47 5.87
C GLU A 87 4.94 10.10 4.58
N ASN A 88 6.21 10.49 4.49
CA ASN A 88 7.12 9.88 3.53
C ASN A 88 7.69 8.59 4.10
N PHE A 89 7.13 7.46 3.67
CA PHE A 89 7.52 6.13 4.18
C PHE A 89 9.03 5.88 4.16
N VAL A 90 9.74 6.37 3.15
CA VAL A 90 11.19 6.13 2.99
C VAL A 90 12.05 7.07 3.84
N GLN A 91 11.55 8.25 4.18
CA GLN A 91 12.31 9.28 4.91
C GLN A 91 11.92 9.39 6.39
N THR A 92 10.75 8.88 6.77
CA THR A 92 10.22 8.99 8.12
C THR A 92 10.70 7.84 9.01
N GLN A 93 11.50 8.15 10.04
CA GLN A 93 11.98 7.17 11.04
C GLN A 93 10.95 6.88 12.17
N LYS A 94 9.67 7.20 11.98
CA LYS A 94 8.63 7.19 13.03
C LYS A 94 7.72 5.97 13.00
N PHE A 95 8.00 4.96 12.17
CA PHE A 95 7.24 3.72 12.28
C PHE A 95 7.73 2.99 13.51
N ASP A 96 6.88 2.97 14.55
CA ASP A 96 7.05 2.11 15.72
C ASP A 96 7.44 0.69 15.27
N ASP A 97 8.07 -0.10 16.14
CA ASP A 97 8.39 -1.52 15.86
C ASP A 97 7.14 -2.42 15.75
N ASN A 98 5.99 -1.83 15.40
CA ASN A 98 4.79 -2.52 14.97
C ASN A 98 5.12 -3.43 13.79
N ARG A 99 4.76 -4.70 13.96
CA ARG A 99 4.99 -5.73 12.96
C ARG A 99 3.70 -6.04 12.23
N TYR A 100 3.76 -6.06 10.91
CA TYR A 100 2.63 -6.33 10.03
C TYR A 100 2.68 -7.74 9.50
N ASP A 101 1.51 -8.35 9.38
CA ASP A 101 1.32 -9.64 8.75
C ASP A 101 1.29 -9.51 7.21
N THR A 102 0.77 -8.39 6.70
CA THR A 102 0.69 -8.13 5.26
C THR A 102 1.02 -6.68 4.94
N ILE A 103 1.93 -6.48 4.00
CA ILE A 103 2.31 -5.14 3.52
C ILE A 103 1.98 -5.05 2.02
N LEU A 104 1.17 -4.06 1.65
CA LEU A 104 0.85 -3.69 0.28
C LEU A 104 1.77 -2.56 -0.16
N CYS A 105 2.35 -2.70 -1.35
CA CYS A 105 3.14 -1.67 -2.01
C CYS A 105 2.77 -1.65 -3.50
N LEU A 106 1.67 -0.97 -3.80
CA LEU A 106 1.00 -1.08 -5.09
C LEU A 106 1.24 0.17 -5.94
N SER A 107 1.97 0.03 -7.06
CA SER A 107 2.34 1.14 -7.94
C SER A 107 3.18 2.25 -7.27
N VAL A 108 3.93 1.92 -6.22
CA VAL A 108 4.74 2.87 -5.44
C VAL A 108 6.19 2.92 -5.89
N THR A 109 6.81 1.76 -6.18
CA THR A 109 8.26 1.63 -6.39
C THR A 109 8.79 2.58 -7.45
N LYS A 110 8.09 2.74 -8.58
CA LYS A 110 8.42 3.72 -9.62
C LYS A 110 8.60 5.13 -9.07
N TRP A 111 7.66 5.59 -8.26
CA TRP A 111 7.68 6.96 -7.76
C TRP A 111 8.79 7.15 -6.74
N VAL A 112 9.06 6.16 -5.89
CA VAL A 112 10.21 6.19 -4.99
C VAL A 112 11.50 6.31 -5.78
N HIS A 113 11.63 5.48 -6.80
CA HIS A 113 12.82 5.35 -7.62
C HIS A 113 13.10 6.59 -8.47
N LEU A 114 12.05 7.16 -9.09
CA LEU A 114 12.18 8.41 -9.84
C LEU A 114 12.46 9.62 -8.92
N ASN A 115 11.84 9.71 -7.74
CA ASN A 115 12.01 10.88 -6.88
C ASN A 115 13.28 10.84 -6.03
N TRP A 116 13.74 9.66 -5.63
CA TRP A 116 14.80 9.52 -4.63
C TRP A 116 15.87 8.45 -4.95
N GLY A 117 15.84 7.88 -6.15
CA GLY A 117 16.91 7.02 -6.67
C GLY A 117 16.94 5.60 -6.07
N ASP A 118 18.01 4.87 -6.40
CA ASP A 118 18.21 3.46 -6.03
C ASP A 118 18.31 3.26 -4.51
N ASP A 119 19.05 4.12 -3.82
CA ASP A 119 19.26 4.01 -2.36
C ASP A 119 17.93 4.06 -1.58
N SER A 120 17.03 4.94 -1.99
CA SER A 120 15.71 5.09 -1.38
C SER A 120 14.79 3.90 -1.66
N LEU A 121 14.96 3.26 -2.82
CA LEU A 121 14.26 2.03 -3.13
C LEU A 121 14.78 0.85 -2.28
N ILE A 122 16.10 0.80 -2.04
CA ILE A 122 16.69 -0.17 -1.11
C ILE A 122 16.18 0.08 0.30
N THR A 123 16.16 1.34 0.76
CA THR A 123 15.58 1.71 2.07
C THR A 123 14.11 1.30 2.18
N LEU A 124 13.30 1.50 1.14
CA LEU A 124 11.91 1.03 1.11
C LEU A 124 11.84 -0.49 1.39
N PHE A 125 12.65 -1.29 0.71
CA PHE A 125 12.67 -2.74 0.90
C PHE A 125 13.19 -3.15 2.28
N SER A 126 14.23 -2.49 2.78
CA SER A 126 14.77 -2.72 4.12
C SER A 126 13.75 -2.42 5.22
N GLU A 127 13.01 -1.31 5.11
CA GLU A 127 11.96 -0.96 6.08
C GLU A 127 10.77 -1.93 6.02
N ILE A 128 10.36 -2.35 4.82
CA ILE A 128 9.34 -3.38 4.66
C ILE A 128 9.76 -4.67 5.38
N TRP A 129 11.02 -5.10 5.22
CA TRP A 129 11.56 -6.25 5.92
C TRP A 129 11.58 -6.08 7.45
N ARG A 130 12.01 -4.91 7.94
CA ARG A 130 12.06 -4.60 9.37
C ARG A 130 10.66 -4.69 10.01
N LEU A 131 9.65 -4.24 9.28
CA LEU A 131 8.26 -4.17 9.74
C LEU A 131 7.49 -5.49 9.60
N PHE A 132 8.05 -6.56 9.04
CA PHE A 132 7.33 -7.81 8.85
C PHE A 132 7.27 -8.71 10.09
N ASN A 133 6.11 -9.26 10.42
CA ASN A 133 6.06 -10.46 11.24
C ASN A 133 6.76 -11.65 10.54
N PRO A 134 7.25 -12.65 11.30
CA PRO A 134 7.58 -13.95 10.73
C PRO A 134 6.41 -14.46 9.86
N ASP A 135 6.73 -15.04 8.70
CA ASP A 135 5.76 -15.53 7.71
C ASP A 135 4.84 -14.45 7.11
N GLY A 136 5.22 -13.17 7.24
CA GLY A 136 4.50 -12.06 6.63
C GLY A 136 4.47 -12.10 5.09
N ILE A 137 3.44 -11.48 4.52
CA ILE A 137 3.19 -11.45 3.08
C ILE A 137 3.49 -10.05 2.53
N PHE A 138 4.39 -9.99 1.55
CA PHE A 138 4.61 -8.78 0.76
C PHE A 138 3.88 -8.84 -0.57
N VAL A 139 2.93 -7.91 -0.79
CA VAL A 139 2.22 -7.77 -2.06
C VAL A 139 2.72 -6.51 -2.77
N MET A 140 3.47 -6.72 -3.85
CA MET A 140 4.08 -5.64 -4.63
C MET A 140 3.54 -5.63 -6.06
N GLU A 141 3.08 -4.47 -6.52
CA GLU A 141 2.71 -4.25 -7.92
C GLU A 141 3.76 -3.36 -8.58
N LEU A 142 4.55 -3.98 -9.48
CA LEU A 142 5.58 -3.27 -10.24
C LEU A 142 4.99 -2.59 -11.46
N GLN A 143 5.44 -1.35 -11.69
CA GLN A 143 5.14 -0.62 -12.91
C GLN A 143 6.19 -0.94 -13.98
N PRO A 144 5.80 -1.18 -15.24
CA PRO A 144 6.74 -1.51 -16.31
C PRO A 144 7.68 -0.34 -16.61
N TRP A 145 8.87 -0.62 -17.15
CA TRP A 145 9.85 0.42 -17.49
C TRP A 145 9.29 1.50 -18.43
N LYS A 146 8.37 1.14 -19.32
CA LYS A 146 7.67 2.12 -20.16
C LYS A 146 6.95 3.22 -19.35
N SER A 147 6.43 2.87 -18.19
CA SER A 147 5.83 3.82 -17.24
C SER A 147 6.89 4.77 -16.66
N TYR A 148 8.12 4.30 -16.43
CA TYR A 148 9.24 5.17 -16.02
C TYR A 148 9.60 6.15 -17.12
N GLU A 149 9.78 5.66 -18.35
CA GLU A 149 10.07 6.50 -19.51
C GLU A 149 9.05 7.63 -19.64
N ASN A 150 7.76 7.29 -19.60
CA ASN A 150 6.69 8.28 -19.76
C ASN A 150 6.65 9.32 -18.64
N ASN A 151 7.12 8.99 -17.43
CA ASN A 151 7.05 9.86 -16.25
C ASN A 151 8.41 10.45 -15.84
N ARG A 152 9.51 10.16 -16.54
CA ARG A 152 10.86 10.63 -16.16
C ARG A 152 11.04 12.15 -16.19
N CYS A 153 10.17 12.89 -16.88
CA CYS A 153 10.31 14.34 -17.06
C CYS A 153 9.27 15.13 -16.26
N VAL A 154 8.61 14.53 -15.27
CA VAL A 154 7.61 15.26 -14.44
C VAL A 154 8.26 16.33 -13.56
N SER A 155 9.54 16.18 -13.23
CA SER A 155 10.38 17.19 -12.57
C SER A 155 11.85 17.03 -12.95
N GLU A 156 12.66 18.06 -12.70
CA GLU A 156 14.12 18.00 -12.88
C GLU A 156 14.75 16.86 -12.06
N THR A 157 14.31 16.68 -10.80
CA THR A 157 14.72 15.56 -9.95
C THR A 157 14.45 14.21 -10.59
N THR A 158 13.23 14.00 -11.11
CA THR A 158 12.89 12.73 -11.77
C THR A 158 13.70 12.48 -13.03
N ALA A 159 14.05 13.54 -13.77
CA ALA A 159 14.83 13.43 -14.99
C ALA A 159 16.29 13.11 -14.69
N MET A 160 16.85 13.72 -13.64
CA MET A 160 18.20 13.44 -13.16
C MET A 160 18.30 12.01 -12.63
N ASN A 161 17.42 11.62 -11.70
CA ASN A 161 17.44 10.29 -11.12
C ASN A 161 17.23 9.20 -12.16
N TYR A 162 16.27 9.36 -13.09
CA TYR A 162 16.04 8.37 -14.16
C TYR A 162 17.31 8.03 -14.94
N ARG A 163 18.17 9.02 -15.22
CA ARG A 163 19.45 8.82 -15.92
C ARG A 163 20.45 8.03 -15.09
N ASN A 164 20.34 8.11 -13.76
CA ASN A 164 21.24 7.49 -12.79
C ASN A 164 20.72 6.16 -12.23
N ILE A 165 19.49 5.74 -12.54
CA ILE A 165 18.96 4.45 -12.09
C ILE A 165 19.83 3.33 -12.66
N VAL A 166 20.45 2.55 -11.77
CA VAL A 166 21.19 1.32 -12.07
C VAL A 166 20.31 0.11 -11.75
N LEU A 167 19.57 0.16 -10.65
CA LEU A 167 18.78 -0.96 -10.16
C LEU A 167 17.52 -1.19 -11.00
N ARG A 168 17.55 -2.13 -11.95
CA ARG A 168 16.38 -2.47 -12.79
C ARG A 168 15.41 -3.42 -12.11
N LEU A 169 14.19 -3.48 -12.65
CA LEU A 169 13.07 -4.28 -12.11
C LEU A 169 13.44 -5.77 -11.94
N GLU A 170 14.27 -6.34 -12.82
CA GLU A 170 14.73 -7.73 -12.72
C GLU A 170 15.53 -8.04 -11.44
N TYR A 171 16.12 -7.04 -10.80
CA TYR A 171 16.89 -7.22 -9.57
C TYR A 171 16.06 -7.11 -8.30
N PHE A 172 14.82 -6.62 -8.36
CA PHE A 172 14.03 -6.33 -7.16
C PHE A 172 13.72 -7.59 -6.38
N GLN A 173 13.32 -8.66 -7.07
CA GLN A 173 13.07 -9.95 -6.43
C GLN A 173 14.34 -10.50 -5.78
N LYS A 174 15.51 -10.33 -6.42
CA LYS A 174 16.78 -10.76 -5.83
C LYS A 174 17.05 -10.01 -4.53
N ILE A 175 16.93 -8.68 -4.52
CA ILE A 175 17.15 -7.86 -3.32
C ILE A 175 16.18 -8.23 -2.20
N LEU A 176 14.90 -8.44 -2.53
CA LEU A 176 13.90 -8.80 -1.52
C LEU A 176 14.15 -10.19 -0.90
N LEU A 177 14.84 -11.09 -1.61
CA LEU A 177 15.14 -12.44 -1.13
C LEU A 177 16.56 -12.58 -0.55
N ASP A 178 17.43 -11.61 -0.80
CA ASP A 178 18.77 -11.53 -0.24
C ASP A 178 18.65 -10.95 1.18
N LYS A 179 18.86 -11.81 2.19
CA LYS A 179 18.72 -11.46 3.61
C LYS A 179 19.98 -10.83 4.17
#